data_AF-A0A0P6XRI6-F1
#
_entry.id   AF-A0A0P6XRI6-F1
#
_cell.length_a   1.000
_cell.length_b   1.000
_cell.length_c   1.000
_cell.angle_alpha   90.00
_cell.angle_beta   90.00
_cell.angle_gamma   90.00
#
_symmetry.space_group_name_H-M   'P 1'
#
loop_
_entity.id
_entity.type
_entity.pdbx_description
1 polymer ?
#
loop_
_entity_poly.entity_id
_entity_poly.type
_entity_poly.pdbx_seq_one_letter_code
_entity_poly.pdbx_strand_id
1 'polypeptide(L)'
;MQFSQQVFDYYLQYVTAAWFGRNDLPPEDLSGYKAYVEELKLHLAKHHDEQIFKAALESALTSAELDYERYSGGAYPFEPEEVQAIMHYIYQSLWPEAELPAVAPAIEWLDLNVNQWFARKKA
;
A
#
# COMPACT_ATOMS: atom_id res chain seq x y z
N MET A 1 11.38 10.62 -6.33
CA MET A 1 11.19 9.42 -7.20
C MET A 1 9.83 9.54 -7.89
N GLN A 2 9.57 8.82 -8.98
CA GLN A 2 8.27 8.87 -9.67
C GLN A 2 7.43 7.63 -9.36
N PHE A 3 6.16 7.80 -8.98
CA PHE A 3 5.25 6.66 -8.78
C PHE A 3 3.85 6.96 -9.27
N SER A 4 3.13 5.92 -9.71
CA SER A 4 1.71 6.06 -10.03
C SER A 4 0.89 5.99 -8.76
N GLN A 5 0.05 7.01 -8.55
CA GLN A 5 -0.91 7.01 -7.45
C GLN A 5 -1.90 5.85 -7.59
N GLN A 6 -2.40 5.59 -8.80
CA GLN A 6 -3.34 4.48 -9.04
C GLN A 6 -2.71 3.12 -8.75
N VAL A 7 -1.40 2.97 -8.96
CA VAL A 7 -0.67 1.72 -8.65
C VAL A 7 -0.42 1.57 -7.16
N PHE A 8 -0.13 2.67 -6.45
CA PHE A 8 -0.06 2.65 -4.99
C PHE A 8 -1.41 2.22 -4.39
N ASP A 9 -2.50 2.82 -4.86
CA ASP A 9 -3.86 2.47 -4.45
C ASP A 9 -4.16 0.99 -4.76
N TYR A 10 -3.76 0.50 -5.94
CA TYR A 10 -3.89 -0.92 -6.33
C TYR A 10 -3.13 -1.87 -5.39
N TYR A 11 -1.90 -1.55 -5.00
CA TYR A 11 -1.12 -2.36 -4.08
C TYR A 11 -1.73 -2.40 -2.67
N LEU A 12 -2.27 -1.28 -2.18
CA LEU A 12 -2.96 -1.24 -0.89
C LEU A 12 -4.26 -2.07 -0.92
N GLN A 13 -5.02 -1.96 -2.02
CA GLN A 13 -6.23 -2.78 -2.23
C GLN A 13 -5.93 -4.29 -2.29
N TYR A 14 -4.71 -4.68 -2.65
CA TYR A 14 -4.28 -6.07 -2.59
C TYR A 14 -4.35 -6.66 -1.18
N VAL A 15 -4.26 -5.82 -0.15
CA VAL A 15 -4.37 -6.24 1.26
C VAL A 15 -5.77 -5.96 1.78
N THR A 16 -6.29 -4.75 1.59
CA THR A 16 -7.57 -4.32 2.17
C THR A 16 -8.77 -4.99 1.50
N ALA A 17 -8.80 -5.09 0.18
CA ALA A 17 -9.95 -5.64 -0.56
C ALA A 17 -9.87 -7.18 -0.73
N ALA A 18 -8.67 -7.75 -0.82
CA ALA A 18 -8.51 -9.18 -1.04
C ALA A 18 -9.01 -10.06 0.13
N TRP A 19 -9.00 -9.51 1.36
CA TRP A 19 -9.64 -10.14 2.52
C TRP A 19 -11.16 -10.26 2.33
N PHE A 20 -11.83 -9.19 1.88
CA PHE A 20 -13.29 -9.16 1.71
C PHE A 20 -13.80 -9.93 0.50
N GLY A 21 -12.92 -10.35 -0.41
CA GLY A 21 -13.28 -11.32 -1.44
C GLY A 21 -13.67 -12.70 -0.87
N ARG A 22 -13.36 -12.97 0.41
CA ARG A 22 -13.59 -14.26 1.08
C ARG A 22 -14.22 -14.17 2.47
N ASN A 23 -14.32 -12.97 3.04
CA ASN A 23 -14.81 -12.74 4.40
C ASN A 23 -15.77 -11.54 4.40
N ASP A 24 -16.84 -11.60 5.18
CA ASP A 24 -17.83 -10.51 5.26
C ASP A 24 -17.44 -9.42 6.26
N LEU A 25 -16.49 -9.70 7.16
CA LEU A 25 -16.03 -8.80 8.21
C LEU A 25 -14.50 -8.68 8.19
N PRO A 26 -13.92 -7.55 8.63
CA PRO A 26 -12.47 -7.43 8.82
C PRO A 26 -11.96 -8.48 9.82
N PRO A 27 -10.67 -8.84 9.77
CA PRO A 27 -10.10 -9.77 10.74
C PRO A 27 -10.16 -9.19 12.15
N GLU A 28 -10.20 -10.07 13.17
CA GLU A 28 -10.19 -9.66 14.58
C GLU A 28 -8.92 -8.87 14.97
N ASP A 29 -7.82 -9.14 14.28
CA ASP A 29 -6.57 -8.41 14.41
C ASP A 29 -5.82 -8.31 13.06
N LEU A 30 -4.81 -7.45 13.00
CA LEU A 30 -4.05 -7.19 11.77
C LEU A 30 -3.27 -8.40 11.25
N SER A 31 -3.04 -9.44 12.07
CA SER A 31 -2.33 -10.65 11.64
C SER A 31 -3.12 -11.45 10.61
N GLY A 32 -4.44 -11.25 10.52
CA GLY A 32 -5.28 -11.80 9.45
C GLY A 32 -4.81 -11.38 8.05
N TYR A 33 -4.16 -10.23 7.92
CA TYR A 33 -3.64 -9.73 6.65
C TYR A 33 -2.31 -10.36 6.23
N LYS A 34 -1.65 -11.15 7.09
CA LYS A 34 -0.29 -11.66 6.85
C LYS A 34 -0.10 -12.32 5.49
N ALA A 35 -1.03 -13.21 5.10
CA ALA A 35 -0.94 -13.92 3.82
C ALA A 35 -0.99 -12.94 2.63
N TYR A 36 -1.83 -11.92 2.71
CA TYR A 36 -1.99 -10.90 1.67
C TYR A 36 -0.79 -9.97 1.59
N VAL A 37 -0.13 -9.68 2.72
CA VAL A 37 1.13 -8.92 2.74
C VAL A 37 2.27 -9.72 2.09
N GLU A 38 2.34 -11.04 2.32
CA GLU A 38 3.32 -11.88 1.63
C GLU A 38 3.05 -11.96 0.12
N GLU A 39 1.79 -12.04 -0.30
CA GLU A 39 1.45 -11.97 -1.72
C GLU A 39 1.79 -10.60 -2.34
N LEU A 40 1.55 -9.50 -1.61
CA LEU A 40 1.98 -8.16 -1.99
C LEU A 40 3.50 -8.11 -2.20
N LYS A 41 4.29 -8.69 -1.29
CA LYS A 41 5.76 -8.77 -1.41
C LYS A 41 6.18 -9.45 -2.71
N LEU A 42 5.57 -10.60 -3.03
CA LEU A 42 5.82 -11.31 -4.29
C LEU A 42 5.46 -10.45 -5.51
N HIS A 43 4.36 -9.71 -5.43
CA HIS A 43 3.91 -8.84 -6.51
C HIS A 43 4.86 -7.64 -6.72
N LEU A 44 5.29 -6.99 -5.64
CA LEU A 44 6.28 -5.91 -5.68
C LEU A 44 7.61 -6.39 -6.27
N ALA A 45 8.09 -7.56 -5.86
CA ALA A 45 9.31 -8.15 -6.40
C ALA A 45 9.20 -8.44 -7.90
N LYS A 46 8.08 -9.03 -8.34
CA LYS A 46 7.80 -9.34 -9.75
C LYS A 46 7.82 -8.10 -10.66
N HIS A 47 7.35 -6.96 -10.14
CA HIS A 47 7.24 -5.71 -10.90
C HIS A 47 8.38 -4.72 -10.63
N HIS A 48 9.38 -5.13 -9.84
CA HIS A 48 10.50 -4.30 -9.39
C HIS A 48 10.03 -2.98 -8.75
N ASP A 49 8.94 -3.05 -8.00
CA ASP A 49 8.27 -1.89 -7.37
C ASP A 49 8.60 -1.73 -5.88
N GLU A 50 9.37 -2.64 -5.29
CA GLU A 50 9.60 -2.67 -3.83
C GLU A 50 10.14 -1.35 -3.28
N GLN A 51 11.20 -0.80 -3.88
CA GLN A 51 11.84 0.42 -3.38
C GLN A 51 10.93 1.65 -3.53
N ILE A 52 10.23 1.77 -4.66
CA ILE A 52 9.33 2.91 -4.89
C ILE A 52 8.08 2.81 -4.03
N PHE A 53 7.54 1.61 -3.84
CA PHE A 53 6.41 1.37 -2.96
C PHE A 53 6.77 1.65 -1.50
N LYS A 54 7.96 1.22 -1.04
CA LYS A 54 8.49 1.57 0.28
C LYS A 54 8.50 3.08 0.50
N ALA A 55 9.14 3.81 -0.42
CA ALA A 55 9.26 5.26 -0.31
C ALA A 55 7.90 5.98 -0.35
N ALA A 56 6.96 5.48 -1.15
CA ALA A 56 5.58 5.96 -1.20
C ALA A 56 4.82 5.70 0.10
N LEU A 57 4.97 4.51 0.69
CA LEU A 57 4.36 4.15 1.96
C LEU A 57 4.95 4.97 3.11
N GLU A 58 6.27 5.17 3.14
CA GLU A 58 6.93 6.07 4.09
C GLU A 58 6.44 7.51 3.96
N SER A 59 6.32 8.02 2.73
CA SER A 59 5.78 9.36 2.48
C SER A 59 4.34 9.48 2.97
N ALA A 60 3.53 8.43 2.80
CA ALA A 60 2.14 8.41 3.27
C ALA A 60 2.06 8.37 4.80
N LEU A 61 2.86 7.52 5.45
CA LEU A 61 2.87 7.35 6.91
C LEU A 61 3.50 8.52 7.68
N THR A 62 4.30 9.36 7.01
CA THR A 62 4.98 10.52 7.62
C THR A 62 4.32 11.86 7.27
N SER A 63 3.31 11.86 6.39
CA SER A 63 2.55 13.04 6.02
C SER A 63 1.39 13.28 6.99
N ALA A 64 1.25 14.50 7.51
CA ALA A 64 0.15 14.89 8.39
C ALA A 64 -1.18 15.11 7.66
N GLU A 65 -1.17 15.21 6.32
CA GLU A 65 -2.32 15.60 5.50
C GLU A 65 -2.83 14.46 4.61
N LEU A 66 -2.48 13.20 4.91
CA LEU A 66 -2.94 12.09 4.08
C LEU A 66 -4.44 11.87 4.26
N ASP A 67 -5.18 11.91 3.15
CA ASP A 67 -6.57 11.49 3.09
C ASP A 67 -6.64 9.95 3.07
N TYR A 68 -6.85 9.36 4.25
CA TYR A 68 -6.96 7.93 4.41
C TYR A 68 -8.26 7.35 3.81
N GLU A 69 -9.33 8.14 3.67
CA GLU A 69 -10.62 7.68 3.15
C GLU A 69 -10.48 7.15 1.72
N ARG A 70 -9.55 7.74 0.96
CA ARG A 70 -9.18 7.31 -0.40
C ARG A 70 -8.82 5.82 -0.48
N TYR A 71 -8.24 5.25 0.58
CA TYR A 71 -7.72 3.88 0.59
C TYR A 71 -8.71 2.87 1.16
N SER A 72 -9.91 3.30 1.54
CA SER A 72 -10.97 2.43 2.10
C SER A 72 -11.46 1.34 1.14
N GLY A 73 -11.08 1.35 -0.14
CA GLY A 73 -11.14 0.14 -1.00
C GLY A 73 -12.54 -0.42 -1.30
N GLY A 74 -13.60 0.33 -1.00
CA GLY A 74 -14.95 0.17 -1.54
C GLY A 74 -15.84 -0.89 -0.88
N ALA A 75 -15.36 -2.11 -0.62
CA ALA A 75 -16.20 -3.19 -0.09
C ALA A 75 -16.53 -3.02 1.41
N TYR A 76 -15.61 -2.40 2.14
CA TYR A 76 -15.75 -2.10 3.56
C TYR A 76 -15.31 -0.65 3.81
N PRO A 77 -16.12 0.18 4.47
CA PRO A 77 -15.76 1.56 4.75
C PRO A 77 -14.79 1.58 5.94
N PHE A 78 -13.50 1.34 5.69
CA PHE A 78 -12.49 1.49 6.74
C PHE A 78 -12.46 2.92 7.26
N GLU A 79 -12.41 3.06 8.58
CA GLU A 79 -12.11 4.33 9.23
C GLU A 79 -10.64 4.73 8.93
N PRO A 80 -10.31 6.04 8.88
CA PRO A 80 -8.96 6.52 8.64
C PRO A 80 -7.88 5.85 9.50
N GLU A 81 -8.16 5.63 10.78
CA GLU A 81 -7.26 4.99 11.73
C GLU A 81 -7.02 3.51 11.41
N GLU A 82 -8.02 2.81 10.89
CA GLU A 82 -7.89 1.41 10.47
C GLU A 82 -6.99 1.30 9.24
N VAL A 83 -7.18 2.18 8.25
CA VAL A 83 -6.32 2.26 7.07
C VAL A 83 -4.88 2.55 7.50
N GLN A 84 -4.69 3.53 8.39
CA GLN A 84 -3.37 3.88 8.92
C GLN A 84 -2.72 2.67 9.63
N ALA A 85 -3.47 1.95 10.45
CA ALA A 85 -2.98 0.76 11.14
C ALA A 85 -2.58 -0.36 10.16
N ILE A 86 -3.37 -0.58 9.11
CA ILE A 86 -3.06 -1.55 8.05
C ILE A 86 -1.79 -1.13 7.29
N MET A 87 -1.64 0.15 6.94
CA MET A 87 -0.44 0.67 6.28
C MET A 87 0.82 0.49 7.14
N HIS A 88 0.74 0.76 8.45
CA HIS A 88 1.82 0.48 9.39
C HIS A 88 2.14 -1.01 9.47
N TYR A 89 1.12 -1.86 9.50
CA TYR A 89 1.29 -3.31 9.52
C TYR A 89 1.99 -3.82 8.26
N ILE A 90 1.60 -3.32 7.08
CA ILE A 90 2.27 -3.62 5.81
C ILE A 90 3.74 -3.22 5.88
N TYR A 91 4.04 -1.99 6.31
CA TYR A 91 5.40 -1.48 6.40
C TYR A 91 6.28 -2.35 7.32
N GLN A 92 5.81 -2.62 8.54
CA GLN A 92 6.54 -3.41 9.54
C GLN A 92 6.67 -4.89 9.14
N SER A 93 5.70 -5.44 8.41
CA SER A 93 5.77 -6.83 7.93
C SER A 93 6.77 -6.98 6.79
N LEU A 94 6.83 -6.01 5.87
CA LEU A 94 7.76 -6.05 4.74
C LEU A 94 9.19 -5.66 5.12
N TRP A 95 9.35 -4.73 6.06
CA TRP A 95 10.65 -4.21 6.51
C TRP A 95 10.73 -4.13 8.04
N PRO A 96 10.81 -5.27 8.74
CA PRO A 96 10.71 -5.34 10.22
C PRO A 96 11.84 -4.63 10.97
N GLU A 97 12.99 -4.42 10.33
CA GLU A 97 14.13 -3.73 10.91
C GLU A 97 14.22 -2.25 10.47
N ALA A 98 13.26 -1.78 9.65
CA ALA A 98 13.26 -0.41 9.16
C ALA A 98 12.48 0.52 10.09
N GLU A 99 13.07 1.68 10.37
CA GLU A 99 12.40 2.77 11.04
C GLU A 99 11.80 3.73 10.00
N LEU A 100 10.65 4.31 10.31
CA LEU A 100 10.08 5.37 9.48
C LEU A 100 11.04 6.57 9.44
N PRO A 101 11.31 7.14 8.26
CA PRO A 101 12.20 8.28 8.16
C PRO A 101 11.57 9.50 8.83
N ALA A 102 12.39 10.33 9.48
CA ALA A 102 11.94 11.58 10.08
C ALA A 102 11.45 12.62 9.05
N VAL A 103 11.84 12.44 7.79
CA VAL A 103 11.45 13.30 6.66
C VAL A 103 10.84 12.43 5.58
N ALA A 104 9.64 12.79 5.13
CA ALA A 104 8.94 12.09 4.06
C ALA A 104 9.78 12.04 2.77
N PRO A 105 9.94 10.85 2.14
CA PRO A 105 10.55 10.76 0.82
C PRO A 105 9.77 11.58 -0.21
N ALA A 106 10.49 12.31 -1.08
CA ALA A 106 9.86 13.08 -2.14
C ALA A 106 9.38 12.16 -3.28
N ILE A 107 8.06 12.03 -3.43
CA ILE A 107 7.41 11.29 -4.51
C ILE A 107 6.71 12.27 -5.46
N GLU A 108 7.05 12.16 -6.74
CA GLU A 108 6.30 12.77 -7.83
C GLU A 108 5.20 11.78 -8.24
N TRP A 109 3.96 12.11 -7.91
CA TRP A 109 2.79 11.31 -8.21
C TRP A 109 2.36 11.50 -9.67
N LEU A 110 2.46 10.42 -10.45
CA LEU A 110 2.06 10.39 -11.84
C LEU A 110 0.61 9.92 -11.98
N ASP A 111 -0.13 10.57 -12.88
CA ASP A 111 -1.45 10.10 -13.31
C ASP A 111 -1.31 9.05 -14.44
N LEU A 112 -0.82 7.88 -14.05
CA LEU A 112 -0.77 6.69 -14.92
C LEU A 112 -1.65 5.62 -14.30
N ASN A 113 -2.50 4.98 -15.10
CA ASN A 113 -3.21 3.79 -14.65
C ASN A 113 -2.26 2.58 -14.52
N VAL A 114 -2.75 1.52 -13.87
CA VAL A 114 -1.98 0.29 -13.61
C VAL A 114 -1.38 -0.31 -14.88
N ASN A 115 -2.14 -0.36 -15.98
CA ASN A 115 -1.66 -0.90 -17.25
C ASN A 115 -0.56 -0.04 -17.88
N GLN A 116 -0.73 1.29 -17.84
CA GLN A 116 0.27 2.24 -18.35
C GLN A 116 1.57 2.17 -17.56
N TRP A 117 1.49 2.06 -16.23
CA TRP A 117 2.66 1.91 -15.36
C TRP A 117 3.46 0.66 -15.71
N PHE A 118 2.80 -0.50 -15.82
CA PHE A 118 3.49 -1.74 -16.16
C PHE A 118 3.99 -1.78 -17.60
N ALA A 119 3.30 -1.13 -18.55
CA ALA A 119 3.77 -1.01 -19.92
C ALA A 119 5.04 -0.15 -20.01
N ARG A 120 5.12 0.96 -19.27
CA ARG A 120 6.28 1.87 -19.25
C ARG A 120 7.57 1.20 -18.82
N LYS A 121 7.50 0.16 -17.99
CA LYS A 121 8.67 -0.58 -17.48
C LYS A 121 9.17 -1.69 -18.39
N LYS A 122 8.37 -2.08 -19.37
CA LYS A 122 8.75 -3.11 -20.36
C LYS A 122 9.48 -2.50 -21.58
N ALA A 123 9.44 -1.17 -21.72
CA ALA A 123 10.15 -0.40 -22.73
C ALA A 123 11.55 -0.03 -22.23
#